data_AF-A0A815WJ73-F1
#
_entry.id   AF-A0A815WJ73-F1
#
_cell.length_a   1.000
_cell.length_b   1.000
_cell.length_c   1.000
_cell.angle_alpha   90.00
_cell.angle_beta   90.00
_cell.angle_gamma   90.00
#
_symmetry.space_group_name_H-M   'P 1'
#
loop_
_entity.id
_entity.type
_entity.pdbx_description
1 polymer ?
#
loop_
_entity_poly.entity_id
_entity_poly.type
_entity_poly.pdbx_seq_one_letter_code
_entity_poly.pdbx_strand_id
1 'polypeptide(L)' 'MGYGNAFAEYVRADESLFALKPANLSFPEAAAVPLAGETAYEALFQQGEITRDSKVVICGGPTGVGLFGIQLAKS' A
#
# COMPACT_ATOMS: atom_id res chain seq x y z
N MET A 1 9.90 3.74 2.38
CA MET A 1 9.92 2.49 3.18
C MET A 1 10.10 2.80 4.66
N GLY A 2 9.29 2.21 5.55
CA GLY A 2 9.32 2.51 6.99
C GLY A 2 10.64 2.17 7.66
N TYR A 3 11.13 3.06 8.53
CA TYR A 3 12.45 2.97 9.17
C TYR A 3 12.51 2.04 10.41
N GLY A 4 11.56 1.09 10.54
CA GLY A 4 11.34 0.34 11.77
C GLY A 4 10.78 1.22 12.90
N ASN A 5 10.58 0.64 14.09
CA ASN A 5 10.14 1.33 15.33
C ASN A 5 8.64 1.64 15.49
N ALA A 6 7.77 1.21 14.57
CA ALA A 6 6.33 1.46 14.67
C ALA A 6 5.60 0.53 15.67
N PHE A 7 6.26 -0.54 16.15
CA PHE A 7 5.70 -1.44 17.16
C PHE A 7 5.98 -0.88 18.57
N ALA A 8 5.42 0.29 18.86
CA ALA A 8 5.65 1.07 20.07
C ALA A 8 4.44 1.98 20.37
N GLU A 9 4.35 2.49 21.60
CA GLU A 9 3.30 3.46 21.99
C GLU A 9 3.49 4.84 21.33
N TYR A 10 4.74 5.20 21.02
CA TYR A 10 5.11 6.45 20.37
C TYR A 10 6.14 6.19 19.27
N VAL A 11 6.03 6.92 18.15
CA VAL A 11 6.98 6.86 17.04
C VAL A 11 7.24 8.26 16.50
N ARG A 12 8.49 8.53 16.13
CA ARG A 12 8.88 9.74 15.37
C ARG A 12 9.10 9.34 13.92
N ALA A 13 8.45 10.05 13.00
CA ALA A 13 8.64 9.89 11.56
C ALA A 13 8.57 11.26 10.87
N ASP A 14 9.01 11.30 9.61
CA ASP A 14 8.92 12.50 8.76
C ASP A 14 7.45 12.79 8.42
N GLU A 15 7.08 14.07 8.33
CA GLU A 15 5.70 14.49 8.02
C GLU A 15 5.22 13.92 6.68
N SER A 16 6.11 13.80 5.70
CA SER A 16 5.80 13.26 4.36
C SER A 16 5.37 11.79 4.38
N LEU A 17 5.59 11.06 5.49
CA LEU A 17 5.19 9.67 5.67
C LEU A 17 3.79 9.53 6.27
N PHE A 18 3.11 10.62 6.58
CA PHE A 18 1.76 10.61 7.14
C PHE A 18 0.71 11.00 6.08
N ALA A 19 -0.44 10.35 6.16
CA ALA A 19 -1.63 10.69 5.39
C ALA A 19 -2.84 10.78 6.33
N LEU A 20 -3.83 11.58 5.95
CA LEU A 20 -5.08 11.67 6.70
C LEU A 20 -5.83 10.34 6.62
N LYS A 21 -6.25 9.81 7.76
CA LYS A 21 -7.09 8.61 7.82
C LYS A 21 -8.44 8.90 7.15
N PRO A 22 -8.88 8.10 6.15
CA PRO A 22 -10.22 8.23 5.58
C PRO A 22 -11.30 8.17 6.67
N ALA A 23 -12.35 8.98 6.53
CA ALA A 23 -13.42 9.07 7.52
C ALA A 23 -14.24 7.78 7.63
N ASN A 24 -14.30 7.00 6.55
CA ASN A 24 -15.04 5.75 6.45
C ASN A 24 -14.27 4.50 6.90
N LEU A 25 -13.01 4.63 7.35
CA LEU A 25 -12.21 3.51 7.86
C LEU A 25 -11.97 3.64 9.35
N SER A 26 -12.03 2.53 10.08
CA SER A 26 -11.53 2.43 11.45
C SER A 26 -10.00 2.54 11.48
N PHE A 27 -9.42 2.81 12.65
CA PHE A 27 -7.96 2.84 12.80
C PHE A 27 -7.28 1.51 12.44
N PRO A 28 -7.77 0.32 12.87
CA PRO A 28 -7.18 -0.95 12.46
C PRO A 28 -7.20 -1.18 10.94
N GLU A 29 -8.32 -0.85 10.28
CA GLU A 29 -8.42 -0.97 8.82
C GLU A 29 -7.44 -0.04 8.11
N ALA A 30 -7.37 1.23 8.54
CA ALA A 30 -6.46 2.20 7.97
C ALA A 30 -4.98 1.83 8.21
N ALA A 31 -4.64 1.26 9.37
CA ALA A 31 -3.27 0.83 9.69
C ALA A 31 -2.79 -0.35 8.82
N ALA A 32 -3.72 -1.15 8.26
CA ALA A 32 -3.39 -2.28 7.39
C ALA A 32 -3.05 -1.86 5.95
N VAL A 33 -3.32 -0.61 5.55
CA VAL A 33 -3.17 -0.13 4.17
C VAL A 33 -1.72 0.24 3.80
N PRO A 34 -0.98 1.08 4.56
CA PRO A 34 0.18 1.80 4.03
C PRO A 34 1.26 0.88 3.46
N LEU A 35 1.71 -0.12 4.23
CA LEU A 35 2.79 -1.00 3.78
C LEU A 35 2.40 -1.78 2.52
N ALA A 36 1.23 -2.43 2.54
CA ALA A 36 0.83 -3.33 1.47
C ALA A 36 0.37 -2.57 0.21
N GLY A 37 -0.38 -1.49 0.39
CA GLY A 37 -0.90 -0.63 -0.67
C GLY A 37 0.21 0.14 -1.38
N GLU A 38 1.10 0.81 -0.64
CA GLU A 38 2.25 1.54 -1.24
C GLU A 38 3.15 0.58 -2.01
N THR A 39 3.46 -0.59 -1.46
CA THR A 39 4.30 -1.59 -2.16
C THR A 39 3.67 -2.01 -3.49
N ALA A 40 2.36 -2.25 -3.50
CA ALA A 40 1.65 -2.60 -4.73
C ALA A 40 1.63 -1.42 -5.72
N TYR A 41 1.38 -0.20 -5.23
CA TYR A 41 1.33 1.01 -6.04
C TYR A 41 2.68 1.34 -6.67
N GLU A 42 3.76 1.30 -5.89
CA GLU A 42 5.13 1.51 -6.36
C GLU A 42 5.51 0.46 -7.42
N ALA A 43 5.22 -0.82 -7.17
CA ALA A 43 5.52 -1.89 -8.12
C ALA A 43 4.77 -1.74 -9.46
N LEU A 44 3.50 -1.32 -9.43
CA LEU A 44 2.67 -1.23 -10.63
C LEU A 44 2.87 0.08 -11.40
N PHE A 45 2.84 1.22 -10.71
CA PHE A 45 2.75 2.53 -11.39
C PHE A 45 4.06 3.31 -11.40
N GLN A 46 4.91 3.15 -10.39
CA GLN A 46 6.19 3.89 -10.32
C GLN A 46 7.33 3.12 -11.00
N GLN A 47 7.42 1.82 -10.75
CA GLN A 47 8.48 0.97 -11.31
C GLN A 47 8.00 0.18 -12.54
N GLY A 48 6.76 -0.35 -12.48
CA GLY A 48 6.19 -1.17 -13.54
C GLY A 48 5.56 -0.39 -14.69
N GLU A 49 5.29 0.91 -14.48
CA GLU A 49 4.71 1.84 -15.45
C GLU A 49 3.54 1.26 -16.27
N ILE A 50 2.66 0.50 -15.60
CA ILE A 50 1.59 -0.22 -16.29
C ILE A 50 0.61 0.74 -16.97
N THR A 51 0.09 0.31 -18.12
CA THR A 51 -0.94 1.00 -18.90
C THR A 51 -2.25 0.20 -18.91
N ARG A 52 -3.34 0.80 -19.41
CA ARG A 52 -4.64 0.11 -19.54
C ARG A 52 -4.60 -1.15 -20.43
N ASP A 53 -3.64 -1.23 -21.34
CA ASP A 53 -3.46 -2.39 -22.23
C ASP A 53 -2.49 -3.45 -21.67
N SER A 54 -1.91 -3.19 -20.49
CA SER A 54 -0.94 -4.08 -19.87
C SER A 54 -1.60 -5.35 -19.33
N LYS A 55 -0.94 -6.50 -19.53
CA LYS A 55 -1.31 -7.76 -18.90
C LYS A 55 -0.44 -7.98 -17.68
N VAL A 56 -1.05 -7.99 -16.50
CA VAL A 56 -0.35 -8.08 -15.21
C VAL A 56 -0.53 -9.46 -14.59
N VAL A 57 0.57 -10.07 -14.15
CA VAL A 57 0.55 -11.32 -13.35
C VAL A 57 0.86 -10.96 -11.90
N ILE A 58 -0.09 -11.23 -10.99
CA ILE A 58 0.09 -11.01 -9.55
C ILE A 58 0.43 -12.34 -8.89
N CYS A 59 1.70 -12.51 -8.49
CA CYS A 59 2.13 -13.64 -7.68
C CYS A 59 1.65 -13.44 -6.23
N GLY A 60 1.06 -14.48 -5.62
CA GLY A 60 0.59 -14.39 -4.23
C GLY A 60 -0.65 -13.52 -4.03
N GLY A 61 -1.61 -13.57 -4.97
CA GLY A 61 -2.86 -12.79 -4.92
C GLY A 61 -3.60 -12.76 -3.56
N PRO A 62 -3.71 -13.86 -2.80
CA PRO A 62 -4.38 -13.86 -1.48
C PRO A 62 -3.63 -13.15 -0.34
N THR A 63 -2.48 -12.53 -0.59
CA THR A 63 -1.69 -11.80 0.42
C THR A 63 -2.10 -10.33 0.49
N GLY A 64 -1.71 -9.60 1.55
CA GLY A 64 -2.02 -8.17 1.68
C GLY A 64 -1.60 -7.34 0.46
N VAL A 65 -0.35 -7.49 -0.01
CA VAL A 65 0.15 -6.80 -1.21
C VAL A 65 -0.58 -7.29 -2.46
N GLY A 66 -0.77 -8.61 -2.59
CA GLY A 66 -1.44 -9.20 -3.74
C GLY A 66 -2.88 -8.71 -3.93
N LEU A 67 -3.63 -8.56 -2.83
CA LEU A 67 -5.00 -8.05 -2.84
C LEU A 67 -5.05 -6.59 -3.34
N PHE A 68 -4.18 -5.72 -2.84
CA PHE A 68 -4.06 -4.35 -3.36
C PHE A 68 -3.65 -4.34 -4.84
N GLY A 69 -2.65 -5.15 -5.21
CA GLY A 69 -2.18 -5.26 -6.58
C GLY A 69 -3.27 -5.68 -7.56
N ILE A 70 -4.14 -6.63 -7.17
CA ILE A 70 -5.29 -7.05 -7.99
C ILE A 70 -6.29 -5.91 -8.18
N GLN A 71 -6.58 -5.12 -7.15
CA GLN A 71 -7.54 -4.02 -7.27
C GLN A 71 -6.97 -2.86 -8.08
N LEU A 72 -5.71 -2.49 -7.83
CA LEU A 72 -5.02 -1.42 -8.55
C LEU A 72 -4.80 -1.76 -10.03
N ALA A 73 -4.46 -3.00 -10.37
CA ALA A 73 -4.31 -3.40 -11.77
C ALA A 73 -5.63 -3.43 -12.56
N LYS A 74 -6.79 -3.34 -11.88
CA LYS A 74 -8.13 -3.34 -12.51
C LYS A 74 -8.71 -1.94 -12.71
N SER A 75 -8.18 -0.90 -12.05
CA SER A 75 -8.68 0.48 -12.12
C SER A 75 -8.13 1.24 -13.34
#